data_AF-A0A2G2WI72-F1
#
_entry.id   AF-A0A2G2WI72-F1
#
_cell.length_a   1.000
_cell.length_b   1.000
_cell.length_c   1.000
_cell.angle_alpha   90.00
_cell.angle_beta   90.00
_cell.angle_gamma   90.00
#
_symmetry.space_group_name_H-M   'P 1'
#
loop_
_entity.id
_entity.type
_entity.pdbx_description
1 polymer ?
#
loop_
_entity_poly.entity_id
_entity_poly.type
_entity_poly.pdbx_seq_one_letter_code
_entity_poly.pdbx_strand_id
1 'polypeptide(L)'
;MEDVGHSRRNMVEVALVMKMVHNLFKAWSGSRKKLNIGVISPYTAQVLAIKGKLGRRYNDLENFEVKVKSVDGFQGREEDIILISTGSALSMDSWQQANIN
;
A
#
# COMPACT_ATOMS: atom_id res chain seq x y z
N MET A 1 -20.60 -23.17 0.49
CA MET A 1 -19.31 -23.06 1.19
C MET A 1 -18.73 -21.70 0.82
N GLU A 2 -19.17 -20.68 1.54
CA GLU A 2 -18.77 -19.28 1.32
C GLU A 2 -18.09 -18.82 2.60
N ASP A 3 -16.77 -18.67 2.56
CA ASP A 3 -16.04 -17.98 3.62
C ASP A 3 -14.76 -17.35 3.05
N VAL A 4 -14.94 -16.45 2.08
CA VAL A 4 -13.87 -15.54 1.66
C VAL A 4 -14.04 -14.28 2.49
N GLY A 5 -13.35 -14.28 3.63
CA GLY A 5 -13.38 -13.21 4.63
C GLY A 5 -13.35 -11.81 4.02
N HIS A 6 -14.33 -11.02 4.42
CA HIS A 6 -14.51 -9.62 4.05
C HIS A 6 -13.39 -8.73 4.63
N SER A 7 -12.17 -8.84 4.10
CA SER A 7 -11.11 -7.89 4.42
C SER A 7 -11.51 -6.51 3.85
N ARG A 8 -11.98 -5.62 4.74
CA ARG A 8 -12.37 -4.25 4.42
C ARG A 8 -11.15 -3.49 3.91
N ARG A 9 -11.14 -3.15 2.62
CA ARG A 9 -10.14 -2.26 2.03
C ARG A 9 -10.51 -0.82 2.38
N ASN A 10 -9.59 -0.06 2.94
CA ASN A 10 -9.82 1.35 3.21
C ASN A 10 -9.55 2.16 1.92
N MET A 11 -10.61 2.44 1.16
CA MET A 11 -10.51 3.16 -0.11
C MET A 11 -10.07 4.62 0.05
N VAL A 12 -10.23 5.22 1.25
CA VAL A 12 -9.71 6.55 1.58
C VAL A 12 -8.19 6.50 1.64
N GLU A 13 -7.62 5.51 2.35
CA GLU A 13 -6.18 5.30 2.37
C GLU A 13 -5.62 5.00 0.98
N VAL A 14 -6.32 4.19 0.17
CA VAL A 14 -5.91 3.96 -1.22
C VAL A 14 -5.87 5.28 -2.00
N ALA A 15 -6.88 6.13 -1.88
CA ALA A 15 -6.91 7.43 -2.55
C ALA A 15 -5.76 8.34 -2.08
N LEU A 16 -5.45 8.33 -0.79
CA LEU A 16 -4.34 9.09 -0.22
C LEU A 16 -2.98 8.59 -0.74
N VAL A 17 -2.74 7.28 -0.75
CA VAL A 17 -1.53 6.67 -1.33
C VAL A 17 -1.38 7.09 -2.79
N MET A 18 -2.44 7.01 -3.58
CA MET A 18 -2.40 7.43 -4.99
C MET A 18 -2.05 8.92 -5.13
N LYS A 19 -2.58 9.79 -4.27
CA LYS A 19 -2.27 11.22 -4.24
C LYS A 19 -0.80 11.46 -3.87
N MET A 20 -0.27 10.74 -2.87
CA MET A 20 1.14 10.86 -2.47
C MET A 20 2.08 10.44 -3.60
N VAL A 21 1.85 9.27 -4.21
CA VAL A 21 2.66 8.79 -5.34
C VAL A 21 2.61 9.78 -6.51
N HIS A 22 1.44 10.34 -6.81
CA HIS A 22 1.32 11.37 -7.85
C HIS A 22 2.11 12.65 -7.53
N ASN A 23 2.07 13.12 -6.29
CA ASN A 23 2.84 14.29 -5.87
C ASN A 23 4.35 14.04 -5.96
N LEU A 24 4.80 12.85 -5.55
CA LEU A 24 6.20 12.44 -5.69
C LEU A 24 6.64 12.40 -7.15
N PHE A 25 5.80 11.87 -8.04
CA PHE A 25 6.04 11.91 -9.47
C PHE A 25 6.21 13.35 -10.00
N LYS A 26 5.33 14.28 -9.59
CA LYS A 26 5.44 15.69 -9.98
C LYS A 26 6.76 16.31 -9.50
N ALA A 27 7.15 16.06 -8.25
CA ALA A 27 8.41 16.57 -7.70
C ALA A 27 9.64 15.95 -8.39
N TRP A 28 9.61 14.65 -8.66
CA TRP A 28 10.66 13.92 -9.36
C TRP A 28 10.88 14.41 -10.79
N SER A 29 9.81 14.80 -11.49
CA SER A 29 9.83 15.13 -12.92
C SER A 29 10.83 16.22 -13.33
N GLY A 30 11.20 17.12 -12.41
CA GLY A 30 12.20 18.15 -12.63
C GLY A 30 13.65 17.70 -12.52
N SER A 31 13.96 16.69 -11.68
CA SER A 31 15.34 16.20 -11.49
C SER A 31 15.64 14.91 -12.24
N ARG A 32 14.62 14.05 -12.44
CA ARG A 32 14.71 12.72 -13.07
C ARG A 32 15.81 11.80 -12.53
N LYS A 33 16.32 12.07 -11.33
CA LYS A 33 17.24 11.17 -10.63
C LYS A 33 16.50 9.90 -10.23
N LYS A 34 17.20 8.76 -10.15
CA LYS A 34 16.59 7.49 -9.73
C LYS A 34 15.83 7.66 -8.42
N LEU A 35 14.55 7.26 -8.43
CA LEU A 35 13.68 7.26 -7.27
C LEU A 35 12.87 5.96 -7.23
N ASN A 36 12.98 5.23 -6.13
CA ASN A 36 12.28 3.98 -5.88
C ASN A 36 11.32 4.17 -4.71
N ILE A 37 10.03 3.93 -4.95
CA ILE A 37 8.96 4.12 -3.96
C ILE A 37 8.41 2.75 -3.58
N GLY A 38 8.49 2.42 -2.30
CA GLY A 38 7.84 1.28 -1.69
C GLY A 38 6.48 1.66 -1.09
N VAL A 39 5.44 0.90 -1.43
CA VAL A 39 4.14 0.94 -0.76
C VAL A 39 3.89 -0.40 -0.08
N ILE A 40 3.66 -0.36 1.23
CA ILE A 40 3.53 -1.53 2.08
C ILE A 40 2.15 -1.56 2.73
N SER A 41 1.53 -2.72 2.77
CA SER A 41 0.34 -2.95 3.61
C SER A 41 0.34 -4.37 4.18
N PRO A 42 -0.04 -4.58 5.46
CA PRO A 42 -0.17 -5.92 6.01
C PRO A 42 -1.36 -6.69 5.41
N TYR A 43 -2.31 -6.00 4.77
CA TYR A 43 -3.52 -6.62 4.24
C TYR A 43 -3.41 -6.84 2.73
N THR A 44 -3.47 -8.12 2.30
CA THR A 44 -3.47 -8.51 0.88
C THR A 44 -4.55 -7.79 0.08
N ALA A 45 -5.73 -7.59 0.67
CA ALA A 45 -6.81 -6.86 0.03
C ALA A 45 -6.38 -5.42 -0.32
N GLN A 46 -5.76 -4.69 0.62
CA GLN A 46 -5.30 -3.33 0.40
C GLN A 46 -4.19 -3.26 -0.66
N VAL A 47 -3.23 -4.21 -0.64
CA VAL A 47 -2.20 -4.36 -1.69
C VAL A 47 -2.84 -4.47 -3.08
N LEU A 48 -3.85 -5.34 -3.23
CA LEU A 48 -4.54 -5.54 -4.49
C LEU A 48 -5.29 -4.28 -4.96
N ALA A 49 -5.94 -3.54 -4.05
CA ALA A 49 -6.62 -2.30 -4.43
C ALA A 49 -5.64 -1.19 -4.86
N ILE A 50 -4.51 -1.05 -4.17
CA ILE A 50 -3.48 -0.08 -4.55
C ILE A 50 -2.90 -0.46 -5.92
N LYS A 51 -2.51 -1.73 -6.13
CA LYS A 51 -2.05 -2.22 -7.44
C LYS A 51 -3.07 -1.98 -8.54
N GLY A 52 -4.35 -2.28 -8.27
CA GLY A 52 -5.44 -2.05 -9.23
C GLY A 52 -5.61 -0.59 -9.60
N LYS A 53 -5.54 0.34 -8.63
CA LYS A 53 -5.62 1.79 -8.91
C LYS A 53 -4.36 2.36 -9.58
N LEU A 54 -3.19 1.83 -9.24
CA LEU A 54 -1.92 2.21 -9.87
C LEU A 54 -1.90 1.78 -11.33
N GLY A 55 -2.41 0.58 -11.62
CA GLY A 55 -2.41 0.00 -12.95
C GLY A 55 -0.99 -0.07 -13.50
N ARG A 56 -0.80 0.48 -14.71
CA ARG A 56 0.51 0.56 -15.38
C ARG A 56 1.06 1.99 -15.48
N ARG A 57 0.49 2.95 -14.74
CA ARG A 57 0.77 4.40 -14.91
C ARG A 57 2.24 4.77 -14.88
N TYR A 58 3.07 4.01 -14.18
CA TYR A 58 4.48 4.31 -13.95
C TYR A 58 5.42 3.20 -14.44
N ASN A 59 4.93 2.22 -15.20
CA ASN A 59 5.73 1.04 -15.58
C ASN A 59 6.78 1.35 -16.64
N ASP A 60 6.52 2.33 -17.51
CA ASP A 60 7.37 2.67 -18.65
C ASP A 60 8.26 3.89 -18.36
N LEU A 61 8.40 4.26 -17.10
CA LEU A 61 9.22 5.40 -16.67
C LEU A 61 10.62 4.93 -16.29
N GLU A 62 11.62 5.43 -17.02
CA GLU A 62 13.01 5.27 -16.60
C GLU A 62 13.26 6.08 -15.33
N ASN A 63 13.99 5.49 -14.37
CA ASN A 63 14.40 6.12 -13.11
C ASN A 63 13.27 6.50 -12.13
N PHE A 64 12.05 6.02 -12.35
CA PHE A 64 10.95 6.16 -11.39
C PHE A 64 10.21 4.83 -11.23
N GLU A 65 10.40 4.17 -10.08
CA GLU A 65 9.80 2.86 -9.82
C GLU A 65 8.85 2.91 -8.62
N VAL A 66 7.68 2.29 -8.73
CA VAL A 66 6.72 2.14 -7.62
C VAL A 66 6.41 0.67 -7.39
N LYS A 67 6.77 0.13 -6.22
CA LYS A 67 6.52 -1.25 -5.82
C LYS A 67 5.48 -1.31 -4.73
N VAL A 68 4.45 -2.14 -4.90
CA VAL A 68 3.42 -2.37 -3.88
C VAL A 68 3.54 -3.82 -3.37
N LYS A 69 3.79 -4.04 -2.09
CA LYS A 69 3.95 -5.39 -1.51
C LYS A 69 3.37 -5.49 -0.09
N SER A 70 3.26 -6.72 0.41
CA SER A 70 2.99 -6.97 1.83
C SER A 70 4.23 -6.69 2.69
N VAL A 71 4.04 -6.57 4.01
CA VAL A 71 5.11 -6.33 4.99
C VAL A 71 6.20 -7.41 4.92
N ASP A 72 5.83 -8.69 4.84
CA ASP A 72 6.78 -9.81 4.70
C ASP A 72 7.57 -9.71 3.38
N GLY A 73 6.98 -9.09 2.36
CA GLY A 73 7.61 -8.80 1.08
C GLY A 73 8.62 -7.64 1.13
N PHE A 74 8.94 -7.07 2.29
CA PHE A 74 9.85 -5.92 2.41
C PHE A 74 11.11 -6.17 3.25
N GLN A 75 11.25 -7.35 3.86
CA GLN A 75 12.46 -7.68 4.61
C GLN A 75 13.70 -7.68 3.70
N GLY A 76 14.74 -6.91 4.07
CA GLY A 76 16.03 -6.88 3.38
C GLY A 76 16.08 -6.06 2.09
N ARG A 77 15.12 -5.17 1.83
CA ARG A 77 15.15 -4.25 0.68
C ARG A 77 15.06 -2.79 1.10
N GLU A 78 15.91 -1.96 0.48
CA GLU A 78 15.89 -0.51 0.64
C GLU A 78 15.03 0.11 -0.48
N GLU A 79 14.16 1.04 -0.10
CA GLU A 79 13.46 1.94 -1.02
C GLU A 79 13.67 3.36 -0.51
N ASP A 80 13.68 4.35 -1.41
CA ASP A 80 13.95 5.74 -1.04
C ASP A 80 12.80 6.36 -0.22
N ILE A 81 11.57 5.88 -0.45
CA ILE A 81 10.35 6.30 0.28
C ILE A 81 9.47 5.09 0.57
N ILE A 82 9.02 4.95 1.82
CA ILE A 82 8.08 3.89 2.25
C ILE A 82 6.74 4.50 2.67
N LEU A 83 5.66 4.10 2.02
CA LEU A 83 4.27 4.45 2.38
C LEU A 83 3.57 3.24 3.03
N ILE A 84 3.11 3.39 4.28
CA ILE A 84 2.43 2.33 5.04
C ILE A 84 0.92 2.60 5.05
N SER A 85 0.11 1.63 4.60
CA SER A 85 -1.36 1.67 4.67
C SER A 85 -1.86 0.55 5.58
N THR A 86 -2.28 0.92 6.79
CA THR A 86 -2.88 0.03 7.77
C THR A 86 -4.39 0.10 7.61
N GLY A 87 -4.98 -0.76 6.77
CA GLY A 87 -6.43 -0.89 6.68
C GLY A 87 -7.05 -0.95 8.09
N SER A 88 -8.09 -0.13 8.32
CA SER A 88 -8.71 0.15 9.63
C SER A 88 -8.45 -0.92 10.70
N ALA A 89 -7.63 -0.59 11.71
CA ALA A 89 -7.22 -1.49 12.79
C ALA A 89 -8.33 -1.79 13.83
N LEU A 90 -9.60 -1.69 13.45
CA LEU A 90 -10.73 -1.94 14.35
C LEU A 90 -11.61 -3.06 13.78
N SER A 91 -11.28 -4.32 14.10
CA SER A 91 -12.34 -5.26 14.45
C SER A 91 -12.57 -5.13 15.96
N MET A 92 -13.78 -4.73 16.32
CA MET A 92 -14.29 -4.77 17.70
C MET A 92 -14.39 -6.22 18.21
N ASP A 93 -14.06 -7.21 17.39
CA ASP A 93 -14.16 -8.64 17.70
C ASP A 93 -13.01 -9.13 18.60
N SER A 94 -11.89 -8.39 18.69
CA SER A 94 -10.73 -8.76 19.52
C SER A 94 -10.95 -8.50 21.01
N TRP A 95 -11.91 -7.66 21.39
CA TRP A 95 -12.18 -7.28 22.78
C TRP A 95 -13.31 -8.07 23.44
N GLN A 96 -13.98 -8.99 22.75
CA GLN A 96 -14.95 -9.91 23.38
C GLN A 96 -14.39 -11.30 23.71
N GLN A 97 -13.20 -11.67 23.23
CA GLN A 97 -12.59 -12.97 23.59
C GLN A 97 -11.67 -12.90 24.82
N ALA A 98 -11.32 -11.70 25.31
CA ALA A 98 -10.39 -11.52 26.42
C ALA A 98 -11.05 -11.36 27.80
N ASN A 99 -12.38 -11.53 27.91
CA ASN A 99 -13.10 -11.32 29.18
C ASN A 99 -14.25 -12.32 29.42
N ILE A 100 -14.00 -13.61 29.17
CA ILE A 100 -14.79 -14.69 29.78
C ILE A 100 -13.82 -15.77 30.28
N ASN A 101 -13.90 -15.99 31.60
CA ASN A 101 -13.19 -16.91 32.50
C ASN A 101 -11.87 -16.39 33.10
#